data_AF-A0A6G3WSS9-F1
#
_entry.id   AF-A0A6G3WSS9-F1
#
_cell.length_a   1.000
_cell.length_b   1.000
_cell.length_c   1.000
_cell.angle_alpha   90.00
_cell.angle_beta   90.00
_cell.angle_gamma   90.00
#
_symmetry.space_group_name_H-M   'P 1'
#
loop_
_entity.id
_entity.type
_entity.pdbx_description
1 polymer ?
#
loop_
_entity_poly.entity_id
_entity_poly.type
_entity_poly.pdbx_seq_one_letter_code
_entity_poly.pdbx_strand_id
1 'polypeptide(L)'
;VDTARHPLQVRAIHRLLRGLPVSRALEALTGLFRVRPVEGPLPRALDALAEAANGGNAFLLAGDGGFHLVDRPDPALLARTVRTDRPDAWRSLDATVLHSALLDDVWRIPDAPEHIGYIHDTAAAVEQAERLDATAVLMHPVREEVVRDLARQGVTMPRKSTSFGP
;
A
#
# COMPACT_ATOMS: atom_id res chain seq x y z
N VAL A 1 19.40 -22.08 2.00
CA VAL A 1 19.20 -21.33 0.74
C VAL A 1 20.19 -20.19 0.77
N ASP A 2 21.17 -20.18 -0.13
CA ASP A 2 22.22 -19.16 -0.18
C ASP A 2 21.67 -17.92 -0.89
N THR A 3 21.31 -16.89 -0.11
CA THR A 3 20.71 -15.65 -0.63
C THR A 3 21.69 -14.80 -1.45
N ALA A 4 22.97 -15.17 -1.54
CA ALA A 4 23.96 -14.45 -2.35
C ALA A 4 23.93 -14.85 -3.83
N ARG A 5 23.34 -16.00 -4.18
CA ARG A 5 23.32 -16.53 -5.57
C ARG A 5 21.98 -16.35 -6.28
N HIS A 6 20.89 -16.10 -5.54
CA HIS A 6 19.56 -15.80 -6.05
C HIS A 6 18.92 -14.74 -5.14
N PRO A 7 19.05 -13.43 -5.44
CA PRO A 7 18.46 -12.40 -4.60
C PRO A 7 16.93 -12.54 -4.62
N LEU A 8 16.33 -12.75 -3.45
CA LEU A 8 14.88 -12.82 -3.29
C LEU A 8 14.28 -11.46 -3.70
N GLN A 9 13.57 -11.42 -4.81
CA GLN A 9 12.81 -10.22 -5.18
C GLN A 9 11.59 -10.10 -4.27
N VAL A 10 11.65 -9.13 -3.35
CA VAL A 10 10.50 -8.73 -2.56
C VAL A 10 9.58 -7.89 -3.43
N ARG A 11 8.38 -8.39 -3.70
CA ARG A 11 7.36 -7.69 -4.49
C ARG A 11 6.23 -7.20 -3.59
N ALA A 12 5.64 -6.07 -3.98
CA ALA A 12 4.41 -5.58 -3.37
C ALA A 12 3.21 -6.48 -3.74
N ILE A 13 2.13 -6.32 -2.97
CA ILE A 13 0.81 -6.87 -3.29
C ILE A 13 -0.14 -5.68 -3.31
N HIS A 14 -0.80 -5.43 -4.42
CA HIS A 14 -1.73 -4.33 -4.60
C HIS A 14 -3.13 -4.74 -4.11
N ARG A 15 -3.91 -3.77 -3.65
CA ARG A 15 -5.28 -4.01 -3.19
C ARG A 15 -6.26 -3.52 -4.23
N LEU A 16 -7.29 -4.31 -4.49
CA LEU A 16 -8.46 -3.91 -5.27
C LEU A 16 -9.65 -3.81 -4.32
N LEU A 17 -10.12 -2.59 -4.07
CA LEU A 17 -11.20 -2.29 -3.12
C LEU A 17 -12.53 -2.22 -3.85
N ARG A 18 -13.34 -3.27 -3.73
CA ARG A 18 -14.65 -3.38 -4.38
C ARG A 18 -15.68 -2.52 -3.64
N GLY A 19 -16.53 -1.83 -4.41
CA GLY A 19 -17.59 -0.99 -3.85
C GLY A 19 -17.10 0.31 -3.21
N LEU A 20 -15.83 0.69 -3.45
CA LEU A 20 -15.29 2.00 -3.08
C LEU A 20 -14.78 2.70 -4.36
N PRO A 21 -15.56 3.62 -4.95
CA PRO A 21 -15.09 4.46 -6.05
C PRO A 21 -13.96 5.39 -5.61
N VAL A 22 -13.07 5.75 -6.53
CA VAL A 22 -11.87 6.56 -6.23
C VAL A 22 -12.24 7.90 -5.61
N SER A 23 -13.27 8.58 -6.11
CA SER A 23 -13.72 9.88 -5.56
C SER A 23 -14.09 9.81 -4.08
N ARG A 24 -14.85 8.77 -3.68
CA ARG A 24 -15.19 8.47 -2.27
C ARG A 24 -13.95 8.14 -1.46
N ALA A 25 -13.02 7.37 -2.03
CA ALA A 25 -11.77 7.03 -1.37
C ALA A 25 -10.95 8.29 -1.04
N LEU A 26 -10.83 9.22 -2.00
CA LEU A 26 -10.06 10.47 -1.87
C LEU A 26 -10.74 11.45 -0.90
N GLU A 27 -12.06 11.59 -0.95
CA GLU A 27 -12.82 12.46 -0.05
C GLU A 27 -12.56 12.10 1.41
N ALA A 28 -12.56 10.80 1.74
CA ALA A 28 -12.30 10.29 3.08
C ALA A 28 -10.87 10.56 3.59
N LEU A 29 -9.92 10.90 2.71
CA LEU A 29 -8.53 11.19 3.07
C LEU A 29 -8.27 12.66 3.40
N THR A 30 -9.27 13.52 3.24
CA THR A 30 -9.14 14.96 3.46
C THR A 30 -8.63 15.26 4.87
N GLY A 31 -7.49 15.95 4.95
CA GLY A 31 -6.86 16.31 6.23
C GLY A 31 -6.11 15.17 6.94
N LEU A 32 -6.18 13.94 6.42
CA LEU A 32 -5.49 12.77 6.96
C LEU A 32 -4.24 12.38 6.16
N PHE A 33 -4.24 12.68 4.86
CA PHE A 33 -3.10 12.47 3.97
C PHE A 33 -2.95 13.67 3.05
N ARG A 34 -1.74 13.86 2.52
CA ARG A 34 -1.57 14.72 1.36
C ARG A 34 -1.95 13.94 0.10
N VAL A 35 -2.91 14.47 -0.64
CA VAL A 35 -3.41 13.89 -1.89
C VAL A 35 -3.04 14.81 -3.06
N ARG A 36 -2.45 14.25 -4.13
CA ARG A 36 -2.09 15.00 -5.34
C ARG A 36 -2.31 14.15 -6.60
N PRO A 37 -2.90 14.71 -7.67
CA PRO A 37 -2.96 14.00 -8.95
C PRO A 37 -1.55 13.80 -9.52
N VAL A 38 -1.36 12.70 -10.26
CA VAL A 38 -0.15 12.42 -11.02
C VAL A 38 -0.50 12.28 -12.49
N GLU A 39 -0.12 13.28 -13.26
CA GLU A 39 -0.35 13.30 -14.71
C GLU A 39 0.58 12.33 -15.44
N GLY A 40 0.03 11.62 -16.43
CA GLY A 40 0.76 10.75 -17.34
C GLY A 40 0.49 9.26 -17.14
N PRO A 41 1.27 8.40 -17.81
CA PRO A 41 1.02 6.96 -17.83
C PRO A 41 1.48 6.29 -16.53
N LEU A 42 0.99 5.06 -16.30
CA LEU A 42 1.29 4.26 -15.11
C LEU A 42 2.79 4.23 -14.72
N PRO A 43 3.77 4.05 -15.63
CA PRO A 43 5.19 4.06 -15.25
C PRO A 43 5.62 5.34 -14.51
N ARG A 44 5.16 6.51 -14.98
CA ARG A 44 5.47 7.79 -14.34
C ARG A 44 4.80 7.92 -12.97
N ALA A 45 3.59 7.38 -12.83
CA ALA A 45 2.90 7.36 -11.56
C ALA A 45 3.58 6.42 -10.54
N LEU A 46 4.13 5.30 -11.01
CA LEU A 46 4.94 4.40 -10.18
C LEU A 46 6.28 5.04 -9.77
N ASP A 47 6.93 5.80 -10.64
CA ASP A 47 8.12 6.58 -10.28
C ASP A 47 7.79 7.61 -9.18
N ALA A 48 6.66 8.32 -9.30
CA ALA A 48 6.22 9.26 -8.28
C ALA A 48 5.92 8.57 -6.93
N LEU A 49 5.34 7.36 -6.96
CA LEU A 49 5.15 6.53 -5.77
C LEU A 49 6.49 6.11 -5.16
N ALA A 50 7.46 5.71 -5.99
CA ALA A 50 8.80 5.32 -5.57
C ALA A 50 9.50 6.46 -4.83
N GLU A 51 9.48 7.65 -5.41
CA GLU A 51 10.06 8.85 -4.80
C GLU A 51 9.37 9.24 -3.49
N ALA A 52 8.04 9.16 -3.43
CA ALA A 52 7.28 9.50 -2.23
C ALA A 52 7.55 8.52 -1.07
N ALA A 53 7.73 7.24 -1.37
CA ALA A 53 7.99 6.20 -0.37
C ALA A 53 9.32 6.41 0.38
N ASN A 54 10.28 7.13 -0.21
CA ASN A 54 11.52 7.52 0.48
C ASN A 54 11.27 8.49 1.64
N GLY A 55 10.13 9.20 1.64
CA GLY A 55 9.75 10.17 2.67
C GLY A 55 8.80 9.64 3.74
N GLY A 56 8.40 8.37 3.67
CA GLY A 56 7.41 7.75 4.56
C GLY A 56 6.35 6.97 3.78
N ASN A 57 5.22 6.65 4.42
CA ASN A 57 4.17 5.87 3.76
C ASN A 57 3.57 6.61 2.56
N ALA A 58 3.46 5.90 1.45
CA ALA A 58 2.90 6.40 0.21
C ALA A 58 2.11 5.31 -0.52
N PHE A 59 1.03 5.72 -1.19
CA PHE A 59 0.14 4.87 -1.96
C PHE A 59 -0.26 5.58 -3.25
N LEU A 60 -0.56 4.81 -4.29
CA LEU A 60 -1.13 5.35 -5.52
C LEU A 60 -2.52 4.78 -5.73
N LEU A 61 -3.52 5.64 -5.78
CA LEU A 61 -4.91 5.28 -6.03
C LEU A 61 -5.21 5.42 -7.53
N ALA A 62 -5.92 4.44 -8.08
CA ALA A 62 -6.33 4.42 -9.48
C ALA A 62 -7.68 3.69 -9.65
N GLY A 63 -8.36 3.93 -10.77
CA GLY A 63 -9.67 3.31 -11.08
C GLY A 63 -10.66 4.25 -11.75
N ASP A 64 -10.37 5.56 -11.76
CA ASP A 64 -11.17 6.61 -12.40
C ASP A 64 -10.55 7.12 -13.71
N GLY A 65 -9.61 6.37 -14.29
CA GLY A 65 -8.82 6.77 -15.46
C GLY A 65 -7.65 7.70 -15.12
N GLY A 66 -7.44 8.04 -13.85
CA GLY A 66 -6.33 8.85 -13.36
C GLY A 66 -5.51 8.17 -12.26
N PHE A 67 -4.47 8.87 -11.81
CA PHE A 67 -3.61 8.43 -10.72
C PHE A 67 -3.55 9.50 -9.63
N HIS A 68 -3.70 9.08 -8.38
CA HIS A 68 -3.70 9.96 -7.22
C HIS A 68 -2.67 9.49 -6.20
N LEU A 69 -1.61 10.27 -6.02
CA LEU A 69 -0.59 9.99 -5.02
C LEU A 69 -1.07 10.44 -3.65
N VAL A 70 -1.09 9.50 -2.72
CA VAL A 70 -1.50 9.66 -1.33
C VAL A 70 -0.26 9.41 -0.47
N ASP A 71 0.28 10.46 0.14
CA ASP A 71 1.50 10.38 0.94
C ASP A 71 1.40 11.24 2.20
N ARG A 72 2.43 11.18 3.06
CA ARG A 72 2.53 11.99 4.29
C ARG A 72 1.29 11.84 5.19
N PRO A 73 1.03 10.64 5.72
CA PRO A 73 -0.05 10.44 6.68
C PRO A 73 0.07 11.38 7.88
N ASP A 74 -1.07 11.84 8.40
CA ASP A 74 -1.16 12.50 9.68
C ASP A 74 -0.56 11.60 10.79
N PRO A 75 0.48 12.05 11.50
CA PRO A 75 1.06 11.29 12.60
C PRO A 75 0.04 10.92 13.69
N ALA A 76 -0.97 11.76 13.92
CA ALA A 76 -2.02 11.47 14.90
C ALA A 76 -2.98 10.35 14.44
N LEU A 77 -3.14 10.15 13.13
CA LEU A 77 -3.83 8.98 12.56
C LEU A 77 -3.03 7.71 12.81
N LEU A 78 -1.72 7.73 12.53
CA LEU A 78 -0.89 6.55 12.75
C LEU A 78 -0.83 6.18 14.23
N ALA A 79 -0.69 7.17 15.11
CA ALA A 79 -0.58 6.95 16.56
C ALA A 79 -1.83 6.30 17.16
N ARG A 80 -3.04 6.60 16.64
CA ARG A 80 -4.30 6.05 17.18
C ARG A 80 -4.72 4.73 16.54
N THR A 81 -4.27 4.42 15.31
CA THR A 81 -4.71 3.24 14.56
C THR A 81 -3.69 2.11 14.52
N VAL A 82 -2.39 2.44 14.51
CA VAL A 82 -1.33 1.43 14.43
C VAL A 82 -0.93 0.96 15.82
N ARG A 83 -0.99 -0.36 16.04
CA ARG A 83 -0.57 -1.00 17.29
C ARG A 83 0.84 -0.60 17.72
N THR A 84 1.04 -0.42 19.02
CA THR A 84 2.28 0.12 19.61
C THR A 84 3.21 -0.94 20.20
N ASP A 85 2.79 -2.21 20.25
CA ASP A 85 3.57 -3.34 20.78
C ASP A 85 4.49 -3.99 19.72
N ARG A 86 4.71 -3.31 18.59
CA ARG A 86 5.60 -3.75 17.50
C ARG A 86 6.71 -2.71 17.28
N PRO A 87 7.89 -3.11 16.78
CA PRO A 87 8.96 -2.18 16.45
C PRO A 87 8.55 -1.14 15.41
N ASP A 88 9.21 0.02 15.42
CA ASP A 88 8.89 1.13 14.51
C ASP A 88 8.98 0.70 13.03
N ALA A 89 9.99 -0.09 12.66
CA ALA A 89 10.16 -0.61 11.30
C ALA A 89 9.00 -1.50 10.83
N TRP A 90 8.25 -2.12 11.74
CA TRP A 90 7.04 -2.89 11.43
C TRP A 90 5.82 -1.97 11.31
N ARG A 91 5.74 -0.98 12.21
CA ARG A 91 4.64 -0.01 12.30
C ARG A 91 4.59 0.92 11.10
N SER A 92 5.75 1.27 10.54
CA SER A 92 5.88 2.14 9.37
C SER A 92 5.78 1.41 8.03
N LEU A 93 5.53 0.09 8.00
CA LEU A 93 5.32 -0.62 6.73
C LEU A 93 4.04 -0.13 6.04
N ASP A 94 4.10 0.08 4.73
CA ASP A 94 2.93 0.47 3.92
C ASP A 94 1.76 -0.49 4.11
N ALA A 95 2.01 -1.80 4.21
CA ALA A 95 0.96 -2.78 4.44
C ALA A 95 0.30 -2.64 5.83
N THR A 96 1.09 -2.29 6.85
CA THR A 96 0.59 -2.05 8.20
C THR A 96 -0.29 -0.80 8.22
N VAL A 97 0.18 0.30 7.64
CA VAL A 97 -0.54 1.58 7.59
C VAL A 97 -1.79 1.47 6.71
N LEU A 98 -1.70 0.79 5.56
CA LEU A 98 -2.85 0.53 4.71
C LEU A 98 -3.95 -0.24 5.45
N HIS A 99 -3.60 -1.34 6.13
CA HIS A 99 -4.63 -2.13 6.82
C HIS A 99 -5.19 -1.38 8.04
N SER A 100 -4.31 -0.90 8.92
CA SER A 100 -4.75 -0.34 10.21
C SER A 100 -5.40 1.04 10.05
N ALA A 101 -4.79 1.93 9.27
CA ALA A 101 -5.24 3.31 9.18
C ALA A 101 -6.27 3.51 8.05
N LEU A 102 -6.01 2.95 6.87
CA LEU A 102 -6.86 3.20 5.70
C LEU A 102 -8.05 2.24 5.63
N LEU A 103 -7.82 0.93 5.71
CA LEU A 103 -8.89 -0.05 5.57
C LEU A 103 -9.77 -0.13 6.82
N ASP A 104 -9.18 -0.26 8.01
CA ASP A 104 -9.95 -0.47 9.23
C ASP A 104 -10.59 0.83 9.78
N ASP A 105 -9.84 1.95 9.80
CA ASP A 105 -10.31 3.22 10.40
C ASP A 105 -11.00 4.16 9.41
N VAL A 106 -10.32 4.54 8.32
CA VAL A 106 -10.79 5.58 7.39
C VAL A 106 -11.90 5.08 6.46
N TRP A 107 -11.66 4.00 5.71
CA TRP A 107 -12.61 3.46 4.74
C TRP A 107 -13.55 2.40 5.32
N ARG A 108 -13.20 1.82 6.48
CA ARG A 108 -13.98 0.79 7.20
C ARG A 108 -14.36 -0.40 6.30
N ILE A 109 -13.39 -0.88 5.53
CA ILE A 109 -13.53 -2.01 4.61
C ILE A 109 -13.12 -3.29 5.32
N PRO A 110 -14.01 -4.29 5.45
CA PRO A 110 -13.64 -5.57 6.02
C PRO A 110 -12.58 -6.28 5.19
N ASP A 111 -11.63 -6.92 5.88
CA ASP A 111 -10.57 -7.72 5.26
C ASP A 111 -11.08 -9.09 4.81
N ALA A 112 -12.00 -9.08 3.85
CA ALA A 112 -12.68 -10.25 3.30
C ALA A 112 -12.63 -10.25 1.75
N PRO A 113 -12.63 -11.43 1.09
CA PRO A 113 -12.49 -11.55 -0.36
C PRO A 113 -13.57 -10.79 -1.16
N GLU A 114 -14.76 -10.62 -0.57
CA GLU A 114 -15.89 -9.91 -1.17
C GLU A 114 -15.59 -8.41 -1.32
N HIS A 115 -14.72 -7.87 -0.46
CA HIS A 115 -14.38 -6.46 -0.41
C HIS A 115 -12.98 -6.16 -0.95
N ILE A 116 -12.01 -7.05 -0.72
CA ILE A 116 -10.59 -6.80 -1.04
C ILE A 116 -10.03 -7.90 -1.94
N GLY A 117 -9.53 -7.49 -3.10
CA GLY A 117 -8.74 -8.32 -4.00
C GLY A 117 -7.25 -8.07 -3.80
N TYR A 118 -6.42 -9.07 -4.03
CA TYR A 118 -4.97 -8.96 -3.95
C TYR A 118 -4.37 -9.28 -5.31
N ILE A 119 -3.64 -8.33 -5.88
CA ILE A 119 -3.11 -8.42 -7.24
C ILE A 119 -1.62 -8.09 -7.22
N HIS A 120 -0.79 -8.88 -7.89
CA HIS A 120 0.66 -8.71 -7.89
C HIS A 120 1.18 -7.79 -8.99
N ASP A 121 0.40 -7.61 -10.06
CA ASP A 121 0.75 -6.77 -11.19
C ASP A 121 0.02 -5.43 -11.12
N THR A 122 0.75 -4.33 -11.32
CA THR A 122 0.20 -2.97 -11.20
C THR A 122 -0.77 -2.66 -12.32
N ALA A 123 -0.47 -3.05 -13.57
CA ALA A 123 -1.33 -2.79 -14.72
C ALA A 123 -2.65 -3.55 -14.61
N ALA A 124 -2.60 -4.83 -14.23
CA ALA A 124 -3.79 -5.64 -13.98
C ALA A 124 -4.64 -5.07 -12.83
N ALA A 125 -4.02 -4.51 -11.79
CA ALA A 125 -4.76 -3.88 -10.69
C ALA A 125 -5.54 -2.65 -11.16
N VAL A 126 -4.91 -1.79 -11.96
CA VAL A 126 -5.55 -0.59 -12.54
C VAL A 126 -6.68 -0.99 -13.48
N GLU A 127 -6.43 -1.89 -14.42
CA GLU A 127 -7.43 -2.36 -15.40
C GLU A 127 -8.66 -2.95 -14.69
N GLN A 128 -8.45 -3.75 -13.65
CA GLN A 128 -9.56 -4.33 -12.89
C GLN A 128 -10.34 -3.28 -12.09
N ALA A 129 -9.66 -2.26 -11.56
CA ALA A 129 -10.32 -1.17 -10.85
C ALA A 129 -11.25 -0.37 -11.77
N GLU A 130 -10.76 0.03 -12.93
CA GLU A 130 -11.53 0.76 -13.93
C GLU A 130 -12.74 -0.06 -14.42
N ARG A 131 -12.54 -1.35 -14.68
CA ARG A 131 -13.61 -2.23 -15.18
C ARG A 131 -14.73 -2.46 -14.15
N LEU A 132 -14.42 -2.39 -12.85
CA LEU A 132 -15.33 -2.74 -11.77
C LEU A 132 -15.88 -1.54 -10.99
N ASP A 133 -15.58 -0.31 -11.44
CA ASP A 133 -15.85 0.92 -10.66
C ASP A 133 -15.34 0.81 -9.21
N ALA A 134 -14.12 0.27 -9.09
CA ALA A 134 -13.44 -0.02 -7.85
C ALA A 134 -12.18 0.84 -7.70
N THR A 135 -11.53 0.80 -6.54
CA THR A 135 -10.25 1.49 -6.32
C THR A 135 -9.10 0.49 -6.26
N ALA A 136 -8.11 0.66 -7.12
CA ALA A 136 -6.80 0.04 -6.95
C ALA A 136 -5.96 0.89 -5.99
N VAL A 137 -5.32 0.24 -5.00
CA VAL A 137 -4.29 0.83 -4.16
C VAL A 137 -2.97 0.14 -4.48
N LEU A 138 -2.12 0.86 -5.22
CA LEU A 138 -0.77 0.41 -5.56
C LEU A 138 0.21 0.83 -4.46
N MET A 139 1.22 -0.02 -4.25
CA MET A 139 2.10 0.03 -3.08
C MET A 139 3.56 -0.11 -3.51
N HIS A 140 4.45 0.49 -2.75
CA HIS A 140 5.88 0.28 -2.90
C HIS A 140 6.27 -1.08 -2.31
N PRO A 141 7.12 -1.90 -2.98
CA PRO A 141 7.67 -3.10 -2.39
C PRO A 141 8.49 -2.80 -1.13
N VAL A 142 8.30 -3.53 -0.03
CA VAL A 142 9.17 -3.34 1.14
C VAL A 142 10.62 -3.66 0.79
N ARG A 143 11.54 -2.89 1.36
CA ARG A 143 12.98 -3.09 1.21
C ARG A 143 13.40 -4.41 1.87
N GLU A 144 14.26 -5.19 1.20
CA GLU A 144 14.73 -6.49 1.71
C GLU A 144 15.40 -6.37 3.08
N GLU A 145 16.16 -5.31 3.31
CA GLU A 145 16.83 -5.04 4.60
C GLU A 145 15.82 -4.96 5.77
N VAL A 146 14.66 -4.33 5.56
CA VAL A 146 13.61 -4.22 6.58
C VAL A 146 13.02 -5.59 6.89
N VAL A 147 12.81 -6.42 5.87
CA VAL A 147 12.34 -7.82 6.06
C VAL A 147 13.36 -8.61 6.87
N ARG A 148 14.65 -8.49 6.53
CA ARG A 148 15.74 -9.18 7.21
C ARG A 148 15.88 -8.72 8.66
N ASP A 149 15.76 -7.44 8.92
CA ASP A 149 15.92 -6.87 10.26
C ASP A 149 14.75 -7.24 11.18
N LEU A 150 13.52 -7.23 10.67
CA LEU A 150 12.36 -7.74 11.41
C LEU A 150 12.49 -9.23 11.71
N ALA A 151 12.96 -10.03 10.74
CA ALA A 151 13.22 -11.45 10.95
C ALA A 151 14.30 -11.72 12.02
N ARG A 152 15.39 -10.93 12.02
CA ARG A 152 16.44 -11.00 13.06
C ARG A 152 15.92 -10.67 14.45
N GLN A 153 14.91 -9.80 14.55
CA GLN A 153 14.22 -9.46 15.79
C GLN A 153 13.16 -10.49 16.19
N GLY A 154 12.96 -11.56 15.41
CA GLY A 154 11.91 -12.55 15.63
C GLY A 154 10.50 -12.02 15.39
N VAL A 155 10.35 -10.91 14.67
CA VAL A 155 9.06 -10.28 14.38
C VAL A 155 8.53 -10.75 13.03
N THR A 156 7.33 -11.34 13.05
CA THR A 156 6.64 -11.76 11.83
C THR A 156 6.13 -10.55 11.03
N MET A 157 6.33 -10.59 9.72
CA MET A 157 5.79 -9.60 8.78
C MET A 157 4.24 -9.52 8.87
N PRO A 158 3.63 -8.35 8.61
CA PRO A 158 2.18 -8.26 8.50
C PRO A 158 1.64 -9.21 7.42
N ARG A 159 0.41 -9.70 7.57
CA ARG A 159 -0.22 -10.53 6.55
C ARG A 159 -0.35 -9.74 5.24
N LYS A 160 -0.09 -10.39 4.10
CA LYS A 160 -0.16 -9.77 2.75
C LYS A 160 0.73 -8.52 2.58
N SER A 161 1.84 -8.43 3.32
CA SER A 161 2.80 -7.34 3.19
C SER A 161 3.82 -7.56 2.07
N THR A 162 4.13 -8.82 1.75
CA THR A 162 5.21 -9.19 0.84
C THR A 162 4.87 -10.43 0.03
N SER A 163 5.34 -10.46 -1.20
CA SER A 163 5.43 -11.66 -2.03
C SER A 163 6.88 -11.93 -2.38
N PHE A 164 7.31 -13.18 -2.27
CA PHE A 164 8.64 -13.61 -2.71
C PHE A 164 8.52 -14.22 -4.10
N GLY A 165 9.23 -13.66 -5.08
CA GLY A 165 9.41 -14.28 -6.40
C GLY A 165 10.57 -15.29 -6.38
N PRO A 166 10.58 -16.27 -7.31
CA PRO A 166 11.75 -17.10 -7.58
C PRO A 166 12.92 -16.28 -8.16
#